data_AF-A0A522TUL7-F1
#
_entry.id   AF-A0A522TUL7-F1
#
_cell.length_a   1.000
_cell.length_b   1.000
_cell.length_c   1.000
_cell.angle_alpha   90.00
_cell.angle_beta   90.00
_cell.angle_gamma   90.00
#
_symmetry.space_group_name_H-M   'P 1'
#
loop_
_entity.id
_entity.type
_entity.pdbx_description
1 polymer ?
#
loop_
_entity_poly.entity_id
_entity_poly.type
_entity_poly.pdbx_seq_one_letter_code
_entity_poly.pdbx_strand_id
1 'polypeptide(L)'
;MSDTPNPEKTSDRAVGEENQESLADLERLRKEILSTSPQIVIANHCFGLFELAAIYLSDSPPRLKDASFAIDALAGLASSVKGRLDEREQEIQDGLSQLRLAFIQMSPLADEPPKAD
;
A
#
# COMPACT_ATOMS: atom_id res chain seq x y z
N MET A 1 5.88 -35.12 45.18
CA MET A 1 4.85 -34.86 44.15
C MET A 1 5.43 -33.83 43.21
N SER A 2 6.09 -34.30 42.15
CA SER A 2 6.68 -33.43 41.13
C SER A 2 5.75 -33.50 39.93
N ASP A 3 4.92 -32.48 39.77
CA ASP A 3 4.02 -32.34 38.63
C ASP A 3 4.85 -31.73 37.48
N THR A 4 5.51 -32.60 36.72
CA THR A 4 6.28 -32.16 35.55
C THR A 4 5.29 -31.84 34.44
N PRO A 5 5.24 -30.60 33.91
CA PRO A 5 4.28 -30.25 32.85
C PRO A 5 4.57 -31.09 31.60
N ASN A 6 3.53 -31.75 31.07
CA ASN A 6 3.62 -32.49 29.81
C ASN A 6 3.86 -31.50 28.65
N PRO A 7 5.00 -31.61 27.92
CA PRO A 7 5.37 -30.65 26.88
C PRO A 7 4.39 -30.61 25.69
N GLU A 8 3.62 -31.67 25.45
CA GLU A 8 2.60 -31.68 24.40
C GLU A 8 1.38 -30.81 24.75
N LYS A 9 1.03 -30.71 26.04
CA LYS A 9 -0.15 -29.95 26.50
C LYS A 9 0.11 -28.44 26.55
N THR A 10 1.37 -28.05 26.70
CA THR A 10 1.82 -26.64 26.66
C THR A 10 1.88 -26.12 25.21
N SER A 11 2.25 -26.97 24.25
CA SER A 11 2.34 -26.60 22.84
C SER A 11 0.96 -26.40 22.20
N ASP A 12 0.00 -27.29 22.46
CA ASP A 12 -1.36 -27.20 21.90
C ASP A 12 -2.14 -26.00 22.45
N ARG A 13 -1.89 -25.65 23.72
CA ARG A 13 -2.46 -24.46 24.35
C ARG A 13 -1.86 -23.15 23.84
N ALA A 14 -0.55 -23.09 23.65
CA ALA A 14 0.11 -21.91 23.10
C ALA A 14 -0.35 -21.61 21.66
N VAL A 15 -0.46 -22.64 20.80
CA VAL A 15 -0.97 -22.49 19.42
C VAL A 15 -2.45 -22.11 19.41
N GLY A 16 -3.26 -22.61 20.36
CA GLY A 16 -4.66 -22.24 20.52
C GLY A 16 -4.87 -20.81 21.04
N GLU A 17 -3.97 -20.30 21.88
CA GLU A 17 -3.98 -18.93 22.40
C GLU A 17 -3.51 -17.93 21.33
N GLU A 18 -2.45 -18.23 20.58
CA GLU A 18 -1.92 -17.40 19.46
C GLU A 18 -2.93 -17.29 18.30
N ASN A 19 -3.63 -18.39 17.96
CA ASN A 19 -4.73 -18.37 16.99
C ASN A 19 -5.93 -17.54 17.49
N GLN A 20 -6.22 -17.54 18.80
CA GLN A 20 -7.31 -16.72 19.34
C GLN A 20 -6.97 -15.23 19.37
N GLU A 21 -5.73 -14.87 19.70
CA GLU A 21 -5.25 -13.49 19.63
C GLU A 21 -5.31 -12.95 18.21
N SER A 22 -4.84 -13.71 17.21
CA SER A 22 -4.93 -13.31 15.80
C SER A 22 -6.38 -13.13 15.33
N LEU A 23 -7.32 -13.98 15.76
CA LEU A 23 -8.75 -13.81 15.45
C LEU A 23 -9.34 -12.57 16.12
N ALA A 24 -8.98 -12.29 17.38
CA ALA A 24 -9.42 -11.11 18.09
C ALA A 24 -8.88 -9.81 17.45
N ASP A 25 -7.66 -9.83 16.92
CA ASP A 25 -7.07 -8.72 16.18
C ASP A 25 -7.80 -8.46 14.86
N LEU A 26 -8.11 -9.52 14.09
CA LEU A 26 -8.88 -9.40 12.86
C LEU A 26 -10.29 -8.84 13.10
N GLU A 27 -10.96 -9.27 14.17
CA GLU A 27 -12.29 -8.78 14.52
C GLU A 27 -12.24 -7.31 14.97
N ARG A 28 -11.19 -6.89 15.69
CA ARG A 28 -10.95 -5.48 16.04
C ARG A 28 -10.75 -4.63 14.79
N LEU A 29 -9.85 -5.04 13.90
CA LEU A 29 -9.60 -4.35 12.63
C LEU A 29 -10.87 -4.26 11.77
N ARG A 30 -11.65 -5.34 11.70
CA ARG A 30 -12.93 -5.35 10.97
C ARG A 30 -13.90 -4.30 11.53
N LYS A 31 -14.03 -4.20 12.86
CA LYS A 31 -14.89 -3.20 13.51
C LYS A 31 -14.42 -1.77 13.23
N GLU A 32 -13.11 -1.53 13.26
CA GLU A 32 -12.52 -0.24 12.92
C GLU A 32 -12.84 0.14 11.46
N ILE A 33 -12.65 -0.78 10.51
CA ILE A 33 -12.98 -0.55 9.09
C ILE A 33 -14.48 -0.25 8.92
N LEU A 34 -15.36 -1.00 9.60
CA LEU A 34 -16.81 -0.76 9.54
C LEU A 34 -17.22 0.62 10.08
N SER A 35 -16.43 1.18 11.00
CA SER A 35 -16.66 2.53 11.53
C SER A 35 -16.06 3.64 10.66
N THR A 36 -15.22 3.29 9.69
CA THR A 36 -14.53 4.24 8.81
C THR A 36 -15.32 4.44 7.52
N SER A 37 -15.43 5.69 7.06
CA SER A 37 -16.02 5.98 5.75
C SER A 37 -15.21 5.30 4.63
N PRO A 38 -15.87 4.61 3.67
CA PRO A 38 -15.16 3.98 2.57
C PRO A 38 -14.42 5.02 1.70
N GLN A 39 -14.90 6.26 1.61
CA GLN A 39 -14.23 7.35 0.89
C GLN A 39 -12.84 7.65 1.48
N ILE A 40 -12.71 7.61 2.81
CA ILE A 40 -11.42 7.81 3.50
C ILE A 40 -10.46 6.67 3.16
N VAL A 41 -10.95 5.42 3.24
CA VAL A 41 -10.14 4.23 2.95
C VAL A 41 -9.66 4.22 1.50
N ILE A 42 -10.57 4.50 0.55
CA ILE A 42 -10.22 4.55 -0.87
C ILE A 42 -9.27 5.71 -1.18
N ALA A 43 -9.46 6.90 -0.59
CA ALA A 43 -8.53 8.00 -0.74
C ALA A 43 -7.13 7.62 -0.22
N ASN A 44 -7.05 6.95 0.93
CA ASN A 44 -5.78 6.43 1.45
C ASN A 44 -5.11 5.44 0.48
N HIS A 45 -5.87 4.58 -0.20
CA HIS A 45 -5.32 3.71 -1.24
C HIS A 45 -4.81 4.50 -2.47
N CYS A 46 -5.47 5.59 -2.86
CA CYS A 46 -4.95 6.48 -3.90
C CYS A 46 -3.59 7.08 -3.49
N PHE A 47 -3.46 7.55 -2.25
CA PHE A 47 -2.19 8.06 -1.73
C PHE A 47 -1.11 6.97 -1.67
N GLY A 48 -1.45 5.74 -1.24
CA GLY A 48 -0.51 4.63 -1.25
C GLY A 48 -0.01 4.26 -2.67
N LEU A 49 -0.89 4.32 -3.68
CA LEU A 49 -0.49 4.14 -5.09
C LEU A 49 0.39 5.28 -5.59
N PHE A 50 0.12 6.51 -5.13
CA PHE A 50 0.96 7.67 -5.41
C PHE A 50 2.38 7.49 -4.84
N GLU A 51 2.49 7.15 -3.56
CA GLU A 51 3.77 6.92 -2.88
C GLU A 51 4.55 5.77 -3.54
N LEU A 52 3.85 4.69 -3.91
CA LEU A 52 4.45 3.55 -4.59
C LEU A 52 5.07 3.97 -5.93
N ALA A 53 4.36 4.76 -6.74
CA ALA A 53 4.89 5.29 -7.99
C ALA A 53 6.10 6.21 -7.75
N ALA A 54 6.02 7.09 -6.74
CA ALA A 54 7.10 8.01 -6.38
C ALA A 54 8.38 7.27 -5.94
N ILE A 55 8.25 6.18 -5.18
CA ILE A 55 9.38 5.34 -4.77
C ILE A 55 10.08 4.75 -6.00
N TYR A 56 9.33 4.18 -6.95
CA TYR A 56 9.92 3.60 -8.17
C TYR A 56 10.56 4.64 -9.08
N LEU A 57 9.99 5.85 -9.16
CA LEU A 57 10.57 6.96 -9.91
C LEU A 57 11.83 7.54 -9.25
N SER A 58 11.96 7.43 -7.93
CA SER A 58 13.10 7.95 -7.17
C SER A 58 14.27 6.97 -7.07
N ASP A 59 14.09 5.74 -7.56
CA ASP A 59 15.16 4.74 -7.62
C ASP A 59 16.24 5.15 -8.64
N SER A 60 17.44 4.56 -8.54
CA SER A 60 18.58 4.88 -9.40
C SER A 60 19.24 3.59 -9.92
N PRO A 61 18.97 3.17 -11.18
CA PRO A 61 18.14 3.87 -12.18
C PRO A 61 16.63 3.78 -11.87
N PRO A 62 15.81 4.74 -12.36
CA PRO A 62 14.38 4.74 -12.09
C PRO A 62 13.69 3.52 -12.68
N ARG A 63 12.81 2.88 -11.88
CA ARG A 63 12.08 1.66 -12.25
C ARG A 63 10.81 2.00 -13.01
N LEU A 64 10.95 2.46 -14.26
CA LEU A 64 9.84 3.00 -15.06
C LEU A 64 8.68 2.01 -15.27
N LYS A 65 8.94 0.72 -15.49
CA LYS A 65 7.85 -0.26 -15.70
C LYS A 65 6.96 -0.37 -14.46
N ASP A 66 7.57 -0.40 -13.28
CA ASP A 66 6.85 -0.51 -12.01
C ASP A 66 6.16 0.80 -11.65
N ALA A 67 6.82 1.93 -11.89
CA ALA A 67 6.22 3.26 -11.74
C ALA A 67 5.00 3.43 -12.66
N SER A 68 5.10 3.06 -13.94
CA SER A 68 3.99 3.13 -14.90
C SER A 68 2.80 2.31 -14.43
N PHE A 69 3.04 1.09 -13.94
CA PHE A 69 1.96 0.23 -13.45
C PHE A 69 1.23 0.85 -12.25
N ALA A 70 1.95 1.46 -11.31
CA ALA A 70 1.36 2.16 -10.18
C ALA A 70 0.58 3.42 -10.61
N ILE A 71 1.12 4.20 -11.56
CA ILE A 71 0.46 5.38 -12.13
C ILE A 71 -0.85 4.99 -12.83
N ASP A 72 -0.85 3.91 -13.61
CA ASP A 72 -2.04 3.42 -14.30
C ASP A 72 -3.10 2.92 -13.32
N ALA A 73 -2.68 2.20 -12.26
CA ALA A 73 -3.58 1.77 -11.19
C ALA A 73 -4.23 2.96 -10.48
N LEU A 74 -3.45 4.00 -10.13
CA LEU A 74 -3.96 5.24 -9.54
C LEU A 74 -4.94 5.93 -10.47
N ALA A 75 -4.60 6.06 -11.76
CA ALA A 75 -5.46 6.69 -12.76
C ALA A 75 -6.79 5.95 -12.93
N GLY A 76 -6.75 4.62 -13.02
CA GLY A 76 -7.94 3.79 -13.12
C GLY A 76 -8.84 3.93 -11.90
N LEU A 77 -8.26 3.83 -10.70
CA LEU A 77 -9.00 3.99 -9.45
C LEU A 77 -9.63 5.39 -9.35
N ALA A 78 -8.84 6.44 -9.48
CA ALA A 78 -9.30 7.83 -9.39
C ALA A 78 -10.39 8.17 -10.42
N SER A 79 -10.29 7.64 -11.64
CA SER A 79 -11.34 7.79 -12.65
C SER A 79 -12.63 7.06 -12.28
N SER A 80 -12.54 5.87 -11.67
CA SER A 80 -13.71 5.04 -11.33
C SER A 80 -14.54 5.60 -10.17
N VAL A 81 -13.92 6.40 -9.29
CA VAL A 81 -14.57 6.98 -8.10
C VAL A 81 -14.74 8.50 -8.18
N LYS A 82 -14.63 9.08 -9.38
CA LYS A 82 -14.80 10.52 -9.61
C LYS A 82 -16.13 11.05 -9.05
N GLY A 83 -16.07 12.21 -8.39
CA GLY A 83 -17.17 12.85 -7.67
C GLY A 83 -17.50 12.21 -6.31
N ARG A 84 -16.71 11.24 -5.82
CA ARG A 84 -17.02 10.46 -4.61
C ARG A 84 -15.95 10.52 -3.53
N LEU A 85 -14.87 11.28 -3.71
CA LEU A 85 -13.75 11.36 -2.74
C LEU A 85 -13.74 12.65 -1.90
N ASP A 86 -14.81 13.42 -1.96
CA ASP A 86 -14.96 14.72 -1.27
C ASP A 86 -13.81 15.68 -1.63
N GLU A 87 -13.32 16.46 -0.67
CA GLU A 87 -12.24 17.44 -0.82
C GLU A 87 -10.89 16.87 -1.28
N ARG A 88 -10.66 15.56 -1.08
CA ARG A 88 -9.40 14.88 -1.46
C ARG A 88 -9.30 14.58 -2.95
N GLU A 89 -10.41 14.68 -3.69
CA GLU A 89 -10.42 14.37 -5.11
C GLU A 89 -9.43 15.25 -5.89
N GLN A 90 -9.44 16.56 -5.64
CA GLN A 90 -8.57 17.49 -6.34
C GLN A 90 -7.09 17.21 -6.05
N GLU A 91 -6.77 16.96 -4.78
CA GLU A 91 -5.41 16.60 -4.36
C GLU A 91 -4.89 15.34 -5.06
N ILE A 92 -5.74 14.31 -5.18
CA ILE A 92 -5.39 13.07 -5.88
C ILE A 92 -5.18 13.32 -7.38
N GLN A 93 -6.00 14.14 -8.02
CA GLN A 93 -5.83 14.49 -9.44
C GLN A 93 -4.56 15.31 -9.68
N ASP A 94 -4.24 16.24 -8.78
CA ASP A 94 -3.03 17.04 -8.86
C ASP A 94 -1.79 16.16 -8.66
N GLY A 95 -1.81 15.26 -7.68
CA GLY A 95 -0.74 14.28 -7.44
C GLY A 95 -0.52 13.34 -8.63
N LEU A 96 -1.59 12.81 -9.23
CA LEU A 96 -1.49 11.99 -10.44
C LEU A 96 -0.88 12.75 -11.61
N SER A 97 -1.21 14.04 -11.75
CA SER A 97 -0.66 14.90 -12.80
C SER A 97 0.84 15.13 -12.59
N GLN A 98 1.26 15.36 -11.34
CA GLN A 98 2.67 15.49 -10.97
C GLN A 98 3.46 14.20 -11.23
N LEU A 99 2.92 13.04 -10.89
CA LEU A 99 3.56 11.75 -11.17
C LEU A 99 3.79 11.52 -12.67
N ARG A 100 2.81 11.85 -13.51
CA ARG A 100 2.95 11.72 -14.97
C ARG A 100 4.05 12.62 -15.53
N LEU A 101 4.17 13.84 -15.02
CA LEU A 101 5.25 14.75 -15.38
C LEU A 101 6.61 14.21 -14.93
N ALA A 102 6.71 13.74 -13.68
CA ALA A 102 7.93 13.13 -13.16
C ALA A 102 8.35 11.90 -13.98
N PHE A 103 7.39 11.02 -14.33
CA PHE A 103 7.65 9.85 -15.18
C PHE A 103 8.30 10.25 -16.51
N ILE A 104 7.74 11.24 -17.22
CA ILE A 104 8.29 11.72 -18.49
C ILE A 104 9.70 12.29 -18.31
N GLN A 105 9.93 13.03 -17.22
CA GLN A 105 11.24 13.62 -16.91
C GLN A 105 12.30 12.58 -16.59
N MET A 106 11.91 11.46 -15.96
CA MET A 106 12.81 10.38 -15.56
C MET A 106 13.03 9.34 -16.68
N SER A 107 12.16 9.28 -17.69
CA SER A 107 12.30 8.33 -18.80
C SER A 107 13.69 8.30 -19.46
N PRO A 108 14.33 9.45 -19.75
CA PRO A 108 15.67 9.46 -20.33
C PRO A 108 16.77 8.91 -19.41
N LEU A 109 16.60 9.01 -18.08
CA LEU A 109 17.58 8.57 -17.09
C LEU A 109 17.61 7.04 -16.91
N ALA A 110 16.52 6.34 -17.24
CA ALA A 110 16.51 4.87 -17.25
C ALA A 110 17.24 4.27 -18.46
N ASP A 111 17.31 5.02 -19.56
CA ASP A 111 17.94 4.60 -20.81
C ASP A 111 19.44 4.99 -20.87
N GLU A 112 19.95 5.75 -19.91
CA GLU A 112 21.37 6.15 -19.88
C GLU A 112 22.24 4.97 -19.42
N PRO A 113 23.18 4.49 -20.26
CA PRO A 113 24.10 3.42 -19.85
C PRO A 113 24.97 3.91 -18.68
N PRO A 114 25.34 3.03 -17.73
CA PRO A 114 26.13 3.43 -16.58
C PRO A 114 27.44 4.07 -17.05
N LYS A 115 27.72 5.29 -16.58
CA LYS A 115 29.00 5.96 -16.84
C LYS A 115 30.12 5.06 -16.31
N ALA A 116 31.04 4.69 -17.20
CA ALA A 116 32.26 3.99 -16.82
C ALA A 116 33.18 4.99 -16.11
N ASP A 117 33.44 4.76 -14.83
CA ASP A 117 34.52 5.39 -14.06
C ASP A 117 35.89 4.79 -14.44
#